data_AF-A0A349N5T9-F1
#
_entry.id   AF-A0A349N5T9-F1
#
_cell.length_a   1.000
_cell.length_b   1.000
_cell.length_c   1.000
_cell.angle_alpha   90.00
_cell.angle_beta   90.00
_cell.angle_gamma   90.00
#
_symmetry.space_group_name_H-M   'P 1'
#
loop_
_entity.id
_entity.type
_entity.pdbx_description
1 polymer ?
#
loop_
_entity_poly.entity_id
_entity_poly.type
_entity_poly.pdbx_seq_one_letter_code
_entity_poly.pdbx_strand_id
1 'polypeptide(L)'
;MFDMDGTLLDLHFDNYFWQHLLPLTYAKQNQMTPDEAIAFVTAKSERVYGTLDWYCLDYWRDELGVDITGLKQTIIDKIRVRP
;
A
#
# COMPACT_ATOMS: atom_id res chain seq x y z
N MET A 1 -1.53 4.31 -16.51
CA MET A 1 -1.53 4.26 -15.03
C MET A 1 -2.47 3.15 -14.66
N PHE A 2 -1.96 2.10 -14.01
CA PHE A 2 -2.57 0.78 -13.98
C PHE A 2 -2.84 0.44 -12.50
N ASP A 3 -4.09 0.14 -12.16
CA ASP A 3 -4.55 -0.10 -10.79
C ASP A 3 -3.82 -1.28 -10.17
N MET A 4 -3.29 -1.08 -8.97
CA MET A 4 -2.48 -2.06 -8.22
C MET A 4 -3.29 -3.26 -7.73
N ASP A 5 -4.62 -3.20 -7.78
CA ASP A 5 -5.52 -4.29 -7.34
C ASP A 5 -6.68 -4.60 -8.31
N GLY A 6 -6.77 -3.90 -9.45
CA GLY A 6 -7.85 -4.08 -10.43
C GLY A 6 -9.25 -3.71 -9.94
N THR A 7 -9.38 -3.10 -8.75
CA THR A 7 -10.64 -2.58 -8.23
C THR A 7 -10.61 -1.07 -8.30
N LEU A 8 -11.42 -0.53 -9.21
CA LEU A 8 -11.58 0.91 -9.46
C LEU A 8 -12.16 1.61 -8.21
N LEU A 9 -11.31 1.88 -7.22
CA LEU A 9 -11.63 2.59 -5.99
C LEU A 9 -10.64 3.75 -5.87
N ASP A 10 -10.82 4.70 -6.78
CA ASP A 10 -10.19 6.02 -6.82
C ASP A 10 -8.65 6.01 -6.85
N LEU A 11 -8.09 6.40 -8.00
CA LEU A 11 -6.67 6.60 -8.19
C LEU A 11 -6.03 7.48 -7.09
N HIS A 12 -6.77 8.43 -6.51
CA HIS A 12 -6.29 9.21 -5.37
C HIS A 12 -6.14 8.37 -4.10
N PHE A 13 -7.10 7.47 -3.84
CA PHE A 13 -7.03 6.57 -2.70
C PHE A 13 -5.87 5.59 -2.86
N ASP A 14 -5.71 5.00 -4.04
CA ASP A 14 -4.63 4.06 -4.31
C ASP A 14 -3.26 4.71 -4.18
N ASN A 15 -3.08 5.91 -4.76
CA ASN A 15 -1.84 6.67 -4.58
C ASN A 15 -1.57 6.98 -3.11
N TYR A 16 -2.58 7.45 -2.36
CA TYR A 16 -2.43 7.72 -0.93
C TYR A 16 -2.06 6.46 -0.14
N PHE A 17 -2.71 5.32 -0.45
CA PHE A 17 -2.45 4.05 0.20
C PHE A 17 -0.99 3.62 0.04
N TRP A 18 -0.51 3.58 -1.20
CA TRP A 18 0.84 3.10 -1.52
C TRP A 18 1.94 4.09 -1.12
N GLN A 19 1.71 5.40 -1.26
CA GLN A 19 2.75 6.41 -1.00
C GLN A 19 2.84 6.84 0.47
N HIS A 20 1.75 6.72 1.23
CA HIS A 20 1.70 7.21 2.61
C HIS A 20 1.32 6.13 3.59
N LEU A 21 0.14 5.55 3.46
CA LEU A 21 -0.40 4.71 4.52
C LEU A 21 0.38 3.41 4.71
N LEU A 22 0.71 2.73 3.62
CA LEU A 22 1.43 1.46 3.65
C LEU A 22 2.85 1.64 4.23
N PRO A 23 3.68 2.59 3.74
CA PRO A 23 4.97 2.89 4.36
C PRO A 23 4.86 3.29 5.84
N LEU A 24 3.87 4.10 6.23
CA LEU A 24 3.69 4.50 7.63
C LEU A 24 3.29 3.33 8.53
N THR A 25 2.46 2.43 8.03
CA THR A 25 2.07 1.21 8.76
C THR A 25 3.27 0.30 8.95
N TYR A 26 4.04 0.09 7.87
CA TYR A 26 5.28 -0.67 7.91
C TYR A 26 6.30 -0.07 8.88
N ALA A 27 6.48 1.26 8.87
CA ALA A 27 7.36 1.98 9.79
C ALA A 27 7.00 1.71 11.26
N LYS A 28 5.71 1.81 11.59
CA LYS A 28 5.21 1.59 12.95
C LYS A 28 5.43 0.14 13.42
N GLN A 29 5.18 -0.83 12.54
CA GLN A 29 5.36 -2.25 12.88
C GLN A 29 6.83 -2.61 13.09
N ASN A 30 7.73 -2.01 12.30
CA ASN A 30 9.17 -2.32 12.33
C ASN A 30 9.98 -1.35 13.21
N GLN A 31 9.33 -0.43 13.93
CA GLN A 31 9.97 0.62 14.73
C GLN A 31 10.98 1.46 13.93
N MET A 32 10.69 1.69 12.65
CA MET A 32 11.50 2.49 11.74
C MET A 32 10.97 3.92 11.64
N THR A 33 11.80 4.83 11.16
CA THR A 33 11.32 6.18 10.82
C THR A 33 10.44 6.14 9.58
N PRO A 34 9.47 7.07 9.44
CA PRO A 34 8.66 7.19 8.23
C PRO A 34 9.49 7.29 6.95
N ASP A 35 10.58 8.06 6.98
CA ASP A 35 11.42 8.30 5.81
C ASP A 35 12.14 7.03 5.35
N GLU A 36 12.66 6.23 6.30
CA GLU A 36 13.29 4.94 5.98
C GLU A 36 12.28 3.95 5.38
N ALA A 37 11.07 3.90 5.93
CA ALA A 37 10.01 3.04 5.41
C ALA A 37 9.56 3.47 4.01
N ILE A 38 9.40 4.77 3.76
CA ILE A 38 9.06 5.31 2.44
C ILE A 38 10.15 4.96 1.44
N ALA A 39 11.42 5.17 1.79
CA ALA A 39 12.54 4.81 0.92
C ALA A 39 12.57 3.30 0.62
N PHE A 40 12.31 2.46 1.64
CA PHE A 40 12.28 1.00 1.47
C PHE A 40 11.15 0.54 0.55
N VAL A 41 9.91 0.97 0.81
CA VAL A 41 8.76 0.61 -0.02
C VAL A 41 8.94 1.11 -1.44
N THR A 42 9.41 2.35 -1.63
CA THR A 42 9.68 2.91 -2.96
C THR A 42 10.73 2.10 -3.72
N ALA A 43 11.85 1.75 -3.08
CA ALA A 43 12.89 0.95 -3.72
C ALA A 43 12.41 -0.47 -4.08
N LYS A 44 11.53 -1.07 -3.27
CA LYS A 44 10.90 -2.35 -3.60
C LYS A 44 9.92 -2.18 -4.77
N SER A 45 9.14 -1.11 -4.74
CA SER A 45 8.18 -0.76 -5.78
C SER A 45 8.84 -0.62 -7.14
N GLU A 46 9.96 0.12 -7.22
CA GLU A 46 10.71 0.29 -8.46
C GLU A 46 11.25 -1.03 -9.03
N ARG A 47 11.61 -2.00 -8.19
CA ARG A 47 12.16 -3.30 -8.63
C ARG A 47 11.15 -4.18 -9.32
N VAL A 48 9.91 -4.17 -8.85
CA VAL A 48 8.83 -5.01 -9.41
C VAL A 48 7.90 -4.21 -10.32
N TYR A 49 8.14 -2.91 -10.51
CA TYR A 49 7.31 -2.04 -11.35
C TYR A 49 7.08 -2.62 -12.75
N GLY A 50 5.81 -2.71 -13.16
CA GLY A 50 5.42 -3.23 -14.46
C GLY A 50 5.45 -4.76 -14.60
N THR A 51 5.79 -5.50 -13.55
CA THR A 51 5.69 -6.98 -13.50
C THR A 51 4.34 -7.43 -12.95
N LEU A 52 4.04 -8.74 -12.97
CA LEU A 52 2.83 -9.27 -12.32
C LEU A 52 2.87 -9.10 -10.79
N ASP A 53 4.06 -9.14 -10.18
CA ASP A 53 4.23 -8.98 -8.74
C ASP A 53 3.81 -7.58 -8.28
N TRP A 54 3.97 -6.57 -9.15
CA TRP A 54 3.47 -5.20 -8.92
C TRP A 54 1.98 -5.21 -8.56
N TYR A 55 1.18 -6.00 -9.28
CA TYR A 55 -0.28 -6.08 -9.17
C TYR A 55 -0.75 -7.13 -8.15
N CYS A 56 0.18 -7.82 -7.47
CA CYS A 56 -0.13 -8.93 -6.58
C CYS A 56 -0.14 -8.45 -5.12
N LEU A 57 -1.34 -8.34 -4.52
CA LEU A 57 -1.46 -7.96 -3.11
C LEU A 57 -0.85 -9.00 -2.16
N ASP A 58 -0.89 -10.29 -2.53
CA ASP A 58 -0.26 -11.35 -1.75
C ASP A 58 1.27 -11.18 -1.73
N TYR A 59 1.89 -10.81 -2.86
CA TYR A 59 3.32 -10.50 -2.92
C TYR A 59 3.68 -9.39 -1.94
N TRP A 60 2.93 -8.29 -1.94
CA TRP A 60 3.21 -7.15 -1.07
C TRP A 60 2.95 -7.46 0.41
N ARG A 61 1.94 -8.29 0.71
CA ARG A 61 1.69 -8.78 2.07
C ARG A 61 2.87 -9.60 2.56
N ASP A 62 3.38 -10.51 1.72
CA ASP A 62 4.46 -11.41 2.11
C ASP A 62 5.79 -10.65 2.21
N GLU A 63 6.03 -9.66 1.34
CA GLU A 63 7.25 -8.84 1.32
C GLU A 63 7.32 -7.83 2.48
N LEU A 64 6.19 -7.21 2.84
CA LEU A 64 6.13 -6.16 3.87
C LEU A 64 5.63 -6.67 5.22
N GLY A 65 5.02 -7.86 5.27
CA GLY A 65 4.36 -8.37 6.48
C GLY A 65 3.14 -7.56 6.91
N VAL A 66 2.60 -6.70 6.04
CA VAL A 66 1.45 -5.84 6.33
C VAL A 66 0.18 -6.50 5.82
N ASP A 67 -0.90 -6.51 6.62
CA ASP A 67 -2.23 -6.91 6.17
C ASP A 67 -2.84 -5.82 5.27
N ILE A 68 -2.45 -5.84 4.00
CA ILE A 68 -2.85 -4.85 2.99
C ILE A 68 -4.36 -4.85 2.77
N THR A 69 -4.98 -6.03 2.72
CA THR A 69 -6.42 -6.17 2.49
C THR A 69 -7.22 -5.61 3.68
N GLY A 70 -6.86 -5.97 4.91
CA GLY A 70 -7.50 -5.42 6.12
C GLY A 70 -7.30 -3.91 6.25
N LEU A 71 -6.11 -3.41 5.88
CA LEU A 71 -5.80 -1.99 5.89
C LEU A 71 -6.63 -1.19 4.88
N LYS A 72 -6.80 -1.71 3.66
CA LYS A 72 -7.68 -1.10 2.64
C LYS A 72 -9.14 -1.09 3.08
N GLN A 73 -9.66 -2.21 3.62
CA GLN A 73 -11.03 -2.30 4.12
C GLN A 73 -11.32 -1.28 5.24
N THR A 74 -10.40 -1.14 6.19
CA THR A 74 -10.53 -0.18 7.31
C THR A 74 -10.73 1.26 6.82
N ILE A 75 -10.09 1.65 5.73
CA ILE A 75 -10.23 3.01 5.19
C ILE A 75 -11.46 3.15 4.33
N ILE A 76 -11.79 2.16 3.50
CA ILE A 76 -13.03 2.17 2.72
C ILE A 76 -14.23 2.35 3.67
N ASP A 77 -14.25 1.63 4.79
CA ASP A 77 -15.28 1.77 5.81
C ASP A 77 -15.28 3.19 6.42
N LYS A 78 -14.11 3.78 6.70
CA LYS A 78 -14.01 5.16 7.20
C LYS A 78 -14.46 6.23 6.20
N ILE A 79 -14.24 6.02 4.90
CA ILE A 79 -14.68 6.94 3.84
C ILE A 79 -16.18 6.82 3.64
N ARG A 80 -16.74 5.60 3.62
CA ARG A 80 -18.16 5.34 3.41
C ARG A 80 -19.04 5.82 4.58
N VAL A 81 -18.48 6.01 5.77
CA VAL A 81 -19.18 6.49 6.97
C VAL A 81 -19.28 8.02 7.06
N ARG A 82 -18.89 8.77 6.02
CA ARG A 82 -19.09 10.23 5.97
C ARG A 82 -20.40 10.57 5.20
N PRO A 83 -21.50 10.97 5.87
CA PRO A 83 -22.69 11.51 5.21
C PRO A 83 -22.46 12.91 4.63
#